data_AF-A0AAV3Y2E2-F1
#
_entry.id   AF-A0AAV3Y2E2-F1
#
_cell.length_a   1.000
_cell.length_b   1.000
_cell.length_c   1.000
_cell.angle_alpha   90.00
_cell.angle_beta   90.00
_cell.angle_gamma   90.00
#
_symmetry.space_group_name_H-M   'P 1'
#
loop_
_entity.id
_entity.type
_entity.pdbx_description
1 polymer ?
#
loop_
_entity_poly.entity_id
_entity_poly.type
_entity_poly.pdbx_seq_one_letter_code
_entity_poly.pdbx_strand_id
1 'polypeptide(L)'
;VVCPQGKFGRQCERACNCADYTEACFVSTGGCPSGCAAGYTGEDCYTQCSPGTYGKDCDRNCSDHCAGDDKLCNHVNGTCDQGCDTGYLMPLCEAIPTTNPALANTLVQIRQYSICRFEPLYRFDNSVCYGLENLEEWRPDFVVRCHMGIHPC
;
A
#
# COMPACT_ATOMS: atom_id res chain seq x y z
N VAL A 1 -18.63 -26.81 20.14
CA VAL A 1 -18.87 -26.18 18.82
C VAL A 1 -17.56 -26.25 18.08
N VAL A 2 -17.56 -26.73 16.84
CA VAL A 2 -16.39 -26.75 15.96
C VAL A 2 -16.72 -25.80 14.81
N CYS A 3 -15.87 -24.81 14.56
CA CYS A 3 -16.04 -23.85 13.48
C CYS A 3 -15.08 -24.14 12.32
N PRO A 4 -15.45 -23.75 11.08
CA PRO A 4 -14.50 -23.66 9.99
C PRO A 4 -13.33 -22.74 10.36
N GLN A 5 -12.18 -22.95 9.71
CA GLN A 5 -11.01 -22.08 9.87
C GLN A 5 -11.37 -20.62 9.60
N GLY A 6 -10.84 -19.71 10.43
CA GLY A 6 -11.11 -18.28 10.35
C GLY A 6 -12.45 -17.85 10.93
N LYS A 7 -13.18 -18.71 11.66
CA LYS A 7 -14.47 -18.37 12.29
C LYS A 7 -14.58 -18.76 13.75
N PHE A 8 -15.37 -18.00 14.50
CA PHE A 8 -15.63 -18.21 15.92
C PHE A 8 -17.07 -17.82 16.33
N GLY A 9 -17.43 -18.12 17.58
CA GLY A 9 -18.76 -17.86 18.15
C GLY A 9 -19.67 -19.07 18.16
N ARG A 10 -20.83 -18.95 18.83
CA ARG A 10 -21.75 -20.08 19.05
C ARG A 10 -22.30 -20.68 17.76
N GLN A 11 -22.43 -19.87 16.72
CA GLN A 11 -22.90 -20.27 15.39
C GLN A 11 -21.85 -20.06 14.29
N CYS A 12 -20.57 -19.85 14.65
CA CYS A 12 -19.50 -19.56 13.69
C CYS A 12 -19.83 -18.37 12.76
N GLU A 13 -20.45 -17.34 13.33
CA GLU A 13 -20.97 -16.17 12.60
C GLU A 13 -19.93 -15.07 12.45
N ARG A 14 -18.93 -15.03 13.34
CA ARG A 14 -17.86 -14.03 13.34
C ARG A 14 -16.59 -14.58 12.71
N ALA A 15 -15.92 -13.74 11.94
CA ALA A 15 -14.62 -14.06 11.37
C ALA A 15 -13.50 -13.57 12.29
N CYS A 16 -12.37 -14.27 12.32
CA CYS A 16 -11.16 -13.83 13.00
C CYS A 16 -10.05 -13.65 11.95
N ASN A 17 -9.27 -12.58 12.05
CA ASN A 17 -8.22 -12.25 11.09
C ASN A 17 -6.85 -12.42 11.75
N CYS A 18 -6.34 -13.65 11.78
CA CYS A 18 -5.06 -13.97 12.40
C CYS A 18 -3.88 -13.58 11.51
N ALA A 19 -2.75 -13.20 12.12
CA ALA A 19 -1.53 -12.83 11.40
C ALA A 19 -0.96 -14.02 10.60
N ASP A 20 -0.98 -15.21 11.19
CA ASP A 20 -0.82 -16.47 10.46
C ASP A 20 -2.19 -16.92 9.93
N TYR A 21 -2.37 -16.95 8.62
CA TYR A 21 -3.64 -17.37 8.02
C TYR A 21 -3.87 -18.89 8.09
N THR A 22 -2.83 -19.67 8.41
CA THR A 22 -2.89 -21.13 8.52
C THR A 22 -3.34 -21.62 9.89
N GLU A 23 -3.30 -20.74 10.91
CA GLU A 23 -3.78 -21.08 12.24
C GLU A 23 -5.31 -20.96 12.36
N ALA A 24 -5.87 -21.65 13.35
CA ALA A 24 -7.27 -21.48 13.73
C ALA A 24 -7.34 -20.61 14.98
N CYS A 25 -8.21 -19.59 14.98
CA CYS A 25 -8.50 -18.82 16.19
C CYS A 25 -9.31 -19.63 17.20
N PHE A 26 -9.28 -19.19 18.46
CA PHE A 26 -10.04 -19.83 19.53
C PHE A 26 -11.55 -19.70 19.29
N VAL A 27 -12.27 -20.81 19.17
CA VAL A 27 -13.70 -20.83 18.85
C VAL A 27 -14.56 -20.03 19.84
N SER A 28 -14.15 -19.95 21.11
CA SER A 28 -14.89 -19.24 22.17
C SER A 28 -14.66 -17.74 22.21
N THR A 29 -13.45 -17.27 21.89
CA THR A 29 -13.07 -15.85 22.01
C THR A 29 -12.79 -15.17 20.68
N GLY A 30 -12.47 -15.93 19.64
CA GLY A 30 -11.96 -15.42 18.36
C GLY A 30 -10.48 -15.08 18.36
N GLY A 31 -9.80 -15.21 19.50
CA GLY A 31 -8.41 -14.79 19.62
C GLY A 31 -7.43 -15.65 18.83
N CYS A 32 -6.40 -15.00 18.32
CA CYS A 32 -5.36 -15.59 17.48
C CYS A 32 -4.05 -15.73 18.26
N PRO A 33 -3.44 -16.93 18.34
CA PRO A 33 -2.13 -17.12 18.97
C PRO A 33 -1.02 -16.25 18.35
N SER A 34 -1.06 -16.02 17.03
CA SER A 34 -0.11 -15.16 16.32
C SER A 34 -0.38 -13.65 16.47
N GLY A 35 -1.49 -13.28 17.13
CA GLY A 35 -2.05 -11.93 17.11
C GLY A 35 -2.82 -11.63 15.82
N CYS A 36 -3.21 -10.37 15.64
CA CYS A 36 -4.05 -9.96 14.52
C CYS A 36 -3.26 -9.66 13.25
N ALA A 37 -3.87 -9.95 12.11
CA ALA A 37 -3.39 -9.50 10.81
C ALA A 37 -3.37 -7.97 10.73
N ALA A 38 -2.49 -7.41 9.89
CA ALA A 38 -2.46 -5.98 9.64
C ALA A 38 -3.85 -5.47 9.20
N GLY A 39 -4.26 -4.33 9.76
CA GLY A 39 -5.57 -3.76 9.53
C GLY A 39 -6.68 -4.27 10.43
N TYR A 40 -6.38 -5.16 11.38
CA TYR A 40 -7.33 -5.70 12.35
C TYR A 40 -6.78 -5.60 13.78
N THR A 41 -7.70 -5.48 14.74
CA THR A 41 -7.42 -5.30 16.16
C THR A 41 -8.51 -5.92 17.04
N GLY A 42 -8.32 -5.83 18.35
CA GLY A 42 -9.16 -6.45 19.38
C GLY A 42 -8.70 -7.86 19.74
N GLU A 43 -9.18 -8.36 20.88
CA GLU A 43 -8.81 -9.70 21.37
C GLU A 43 -9.22 -10.83 20.43
N ASP A 44 -10.19 -10.57 19.54
CA ASP A 44 -10.77 -11.52 18.60
C ASP A 44 -10.32 -11.30 17.14
N CYS A 45 -9.49 -10.28 16.90
CA CYS A 45 -9.04 -9.87 15.57
C CYS A 45 -10.17 -9.70 14.55
N TYR A 46 -11.37 -9.33 15.01
CA TYR A 46 -12.53 -9.10 14.14
C TYR A 46 -12.65 -7.64 13.73
N THR A 47 -12.21 -6.72 14.60
CA THR A 47 -12.42 -5.28 14.42
C THR A 47 -11.39 -4.72 13.46
N GLN A 48 -11.80 -4.01 12.42
CA GLN A 48 -10.87 -3.29 11.54
C GLN A 48 -10.23 -2.11 12.28
N CYS A 49 -9.07 -1.65 11.81
CA CYS A 49 -8.50 -0.40 12.31
C CYS A 49 -9.49 0.76 12.19
N SER A 50 -9.44 1.67 13.16
CA SER A 50 -10.30 2.85 13.14
C SER A 50 -9.96 3.71 11.92
N PRO A 51 -10.95 4.43 11.35
CA PRO A 51 -10.71 5.34 10.23
C PRO A 51 -9.52 6.28 10.54
N GLY A 52 -8.58 6.38 9.60
CA GLY A 52 -7.34 7.16 9.77
C GLY A 52 -6.14 6.38 10.33
N THR A 53 -6.30 5.10 10.66
CA THR A 53 -5.20 4.23 11.13
C THR A 53 -5.07 2.96 10.30
N TYR A 54 -3.86 2.41 10.21
CA TYR A 54 -3.57 1.20 9.44
C TYR A 54 -2.40 0.39 9.98
N GLY A 55 -2.19 -0.79 9.41
CA GLY A 55 -1.02 -1.62 9.68
C GLY A 55 -1.22 -2.58 10.86
N LYS A 56 -0.12 -3.13 11.36
CA LYS A 56 -0.16 -4.06 12.50
C LYS A 56 -0.53 -3.27 13.76
N ASP A 57 -1.44 -3.82 14.57
CA ASP A 57 -1.93 -3.19 15.80
C ASP A 57 -2.55 -1.79 15.59
N CYS A 58 -2.82 -1.41 14.33
CA CYS A 58 -3.28 -0.07 13.93
C CYS A 58 -2.37 1.06 14.40
N ASP A 59 -1.05 0.83 14.40
CA ASP A 59 -0.05 1.74 14.97
C ASP A 59 0.40 2.85 14.01
N ARG A 60 -0.05 2.83 12.75
CA ARG A 60 0.28 3.84 11.74
C ARG A 60 -0.91 4.72 11.43
N ASN A 61 -0.65 6.00 11.21
CA ASN A 61 -1.67 6.96 10.79
C ASN A 61 -1.65 7.13 9.28
N CYS A 62 -2.84 7.22 8.67
CA CYS A 62 -3.00 7.63 7.29
C CYS A 62 -2.36 9.01 7.07
N SER A 63 -1.90 9.27 5.84
CA SER A 63 -1.45 10.61 5.47
C SER A 63 -2.64 11.57 5.45
N ASP A 64 -2.45 12.77 6.02
CA ASP A 64 -3.41 13.88 5.95
C ASP A 64 -3.59 14.42 4.51
N HIS A 65 -2.86 13.85 3.56
CA HIS A 65 -2.88 14.22 2.14
C HIS A 65 -3.53 13.14 1.25
N CYS A 66 -4.14 12.12 1.84
CA CYS A 66 -5.08 11.28 1.10
C CYS A 66 -6.24 12.15 0.59
N ALA A 67 -6.58 11.98 -0.69
CA ALA A 67 -7.72 12.67 -1.29
C ALA A 67 -9.07 12.13 -0.75
N GLY A 68 -10.11 12.96 -0.81
CA GLY A 68 -11.46 12.66 -0.33
C GLY A 68 -11.80 13.41 0.97
N ASP A 69 -13.10 13.51 1.28
CA ASP A 69 -13.60 14.32 2.40
C ASP A 69 -13.11 13.80 3.77
N ASP A 70 -12.98 12.49 3.91
CA ASP A 70 -12.62 11.84 5.18
C ASP A 70 -11.11 11.53 5.31
N LYS A 71 -10.31 11.83 4.28
CA LYS A 71 -8.84 11.56 4.23
C LYS A 71 -8.44 10.14 4.64
N LEU A 72 -9.27 9.16 4.30
CA LEU A 72 -9.09 7.78 4.72
C LEU A 72 -8.11 7.05 3.81
N CYS A 73 -7.34 6.16 4.42
CA CYS A 73 -6.48 5.21 3.73
C CYS A 73 -6.91 3.77 4.00
N ASN A 74 -6.40 2.85 3.19
CA ASN A 74 -6.63 1.43 3.37
C ASN A 74 -6.10 0.96 4.73
N HIS A 75 -6.98 0.42 5.58
CA HIS A 75 -6.64 0.00 6.94
C HIS A 75 -5.55 -1.08 7.01
N VAL A 76 -5.30 -1.86 5.95
CA VAL A 76 -4.25 -2.89 5.93
C VAL A 76 -2.90 -2.29 5.58
N ASN A 77 -2.81 -1.52 4.51
CA ASN A 77 -1.53 -1.14 3.89
C ASN A 77 -1.25 0.38 3.84
N GLY A 78 -2.22 1.21 4.21
CA GLY A 78 -2.07 2.67 4.25
C GLY A 78 -2.28 3.41 2.94
N THR A 79 -2.69 2.72 1.86
CA THR A 79 -2.83 3.32 0.53
C THR A 79 -4.03 4.26 0.46
N CYS A 80 -3.85 5.43 -0.15
CA CYS A 80 -4.93 6.37 -0.44
C CYS A 80 -5.55 6.01 -1.80
N ASP A 81 -6.60 5.19 -1.80
CA ASP A 81 -7.22 4.67 -3.03
C ASP A 81 -7.86 5.76 -3.92
N GLN A 82 -8.18 6.92 -3.33
CA GLN A 82 -8.74 8.08 -4.02
C GLN A 82 -7.68 9.03 -4.60
N GLY A 83 -6.40 8.74 -4.41
CA GLY A 83 -5.30 9.62 -4.84
C GLY A 83 -4.75 10.49 -3.71
N CYS A 84 -3.89 11.44 -4.09
CA CYS A 84 -3.21 12.37 -3.18
C CYS A 84 -3.49 13.83 -3.53
N ASP A 85 -3.35 14.70 -2.53
CA ASP A 85 -3.23 16.14 -2.75
C ASP A 85 -2.06 16.47 -3.69
N THR A 86 -2.12 17.63 -4.33
CA THR A 86 -1.06 18.09 -5.24
C THR A 86 0.27 18.24 -4.49
N GLY A 87 1.33 17.62 -5.01
CA GLY A 87 2.68 17.65 -4.40
C GLY A 87 3.02 16.44 -3.53
N TYR A 88 2.11 15.47 -3.39
CA TYR A 88 2.32 14.24 -2.64
C TYR A 88 2.35 13.01 -3.56
N LEU A 89 3.16 12.02 -3.18
CA LEU A 89 3.38 10.82 -3.98
C LEU A 89 2.50 9.66 -3.52
N MET A 90 1.80 9.04 -4.47
CA MET A 90 1.15 7.74 -4.28
C MET A 90 2.18 6.66 -3.92
N PRO A 91 1.79 5.59 -3.21
CA PRO A 91 0.44 5.29 -2.74
C PRO A 91 0.09 5.84 -1.35
N LEU A 92 1.07 6.31 -0.58
CA LEU A 92 0.91 6.72 0.83
C LEU A 92 0.78 8.25 1.02
N CYS A 93 0.76 9.01 -0.07
CA CYS A 93 0.77 10.48 -0.06
C CYS A 93 1.88 11.06 0.83
N GLU A 94 3.10 10.59 0.61
CA GLU A 94 4.31 11.11 1.24
C GLU A 94 4.81 12.35 0.48
N ALA A 95 5.41 13.29 1.21
CA ALA A 95 5.96 14.50 0.61
C ALA A 95 7.14 14.17 -0.30
N ILE A 96 7.24 14.85 -1.45
CA ILE A 96 8.43 14.81 -2.28
C ILE A 96 9.58 15.43 -1.47
N PRO A 97 10.70 14.73 -1.22
CA PRO A 97 11.85 15.33 -0.55
C PRO A 97 12.51 16.36 -1.48
N THR A 98 12.00 17.59 -1.50
CA THR A 98 12.55 18.69 -2.29
C THR A 98 13.69 19.34 -1.53
N THR A 99 14.91 18.83 -1.66
CA THR A 99 16.12 19.61 -1.33
C THR A 99 16.49 20.59 -2.46
N ASN A 100 15.82 20.50 -3.62
CA ASN A 100 16.03 21.37 -4.76
C ASN A 100 14.69 22.04 -5.20
N PRO A 101 14.56 23.38 -5.06
CA PRO A 101 13.37 24.15 -5.46
C PRO A 101 13.01 24.03 -6.95
N ALA A 102 13.94 23.58 -7.81
CA ALA A 102 13.72 23.45 -9.25
C ALA A 102 12.81 22.26 -9.64
N LEU A 103 12.61 21.28 -8.75
CA LEU A 103 11.79 20.09 -9.01
C LEU A 103 10.34 20.23 -8.51
N ALA A 104 10.00 21.33 -7.84
CA ALA A 104 8.70 21.56 -7.21
C ALA A 104 7.52 21.69 -8.22
N ASN A 105 7.80 21.86 -9.52
CA ASN A 105 6.77 22.13 -10.54
C ASN A 105 6.67 21.07 -11.65
N THR A 106 7.34 19.92 -11.55
CA THR A 106 7.20 18.86 -12.56
C THR A 106 5.98 17.99 -12.24
N LEU A 107 4.80 18.43 -12.68
CA LEU A 107 3.57 17.64 -12.69
C LEU A 107 3.79 16.35 -13.49
N VAL A 108 4.08 15.23 -12.82
CA VAL A 108 3.94 13.91 -13.43
C VAL A 108 2.46 13.53 -13.36
N GLN A 109 1.66 13.99 -14.33
CA GLN A 109 0.33 13.44 -14.54
C GLN A 109 0.47 12.01 -15.08
N ILE A 110 0.36 11.03 -14.19
CA ILE A 110 0.16 9.64 -14.62
C ILE A 110 -1.33 9.50 -14.96
N ARG A 111 -1.69 9.70 -16.24
CA ARG A 111 -3.02 9.28 -16.68
C ARG A 111 -3.09 7.75 -16.63
N GLN A 112 -4.03 7.26 -15.83
CA GLN A 112 -4.57 5.90 -15.88
C GLN A 112 -4.67 5.41 -17.32
N TYR A 113 -4.08 4.24 -17.61
CA TYR A 113 -4.11 3.55 -18.90
C TYR A 113 -3.42 4.28 -20.06
N SER A 114 -2.09 4.29 -20.08
CA SER A 114 -1.32 4.32 -21.32
C SER A 114 0.07 3.77 -21.06
N ILE A 115 0.44 2.77 -21.86
CA ILE A 115 1.80 2.23 -22.04
C ILE A 115 2.84 3.35 -21.89
N CYS A 116 3.89 3.14 -21.09
CA CYS A 116 5.01 4.07 -20.95
C CYS A 116 5.55 4.48 -22.33
N ARG A 117 5.10 5.63 -22.82
CA ARG A 117 5.67 6.32 -23.97
C ARG A 117 6.16 7.65 -23.42
N PHE A 118 7.42 7.68 -23.02
CA PHE A 118 8.12 8.92 -22.73
C PHE A 118 8.89 9.33 -23.97
N GLU A 119 8.62 10.54 -24.48
CA GLU A 119 9.54 11.25 -25.36
C GLU A 119 10.80 11.63 -24.56
N PRO A 120 11.99 11.64 -25.20
CA PRO A 120 13.25 11.68 -24.48
C PRO A 120 13.55 13.11 -24.00
N LEU A 121 13.55 13.33 -22.69
CA LEU A 121 14.15 14.53 -22.11
C LEU A 121 15.63 14.25 -21.85
N TYR A 122 16.48 14.66 -22.78
CA TYR A 122 17.94 14.63 -22.63
C TYR A 122 18.47 15.86 -21.87
N ARG A 123 19.46 15.61 -21.00
CA ARG A 123 20.54 16.49 -20.47
C ARG A 123 20.27 17.35 -19.22
N PHE A 124 21.23 17.65 -18.31
CA PHE A 124 22.67 17.35 -18.14
C PHE A 124 23.07 17.68 -16.68
N ASP A 125 23.77 16.77 -15.99
CA ASP A 125 24.99 17.12 -15.24
C ASP A 125 25.88 15.86 -15.16
N ASN A 126 27.19 16.05 -15.12
CA ASN A 126 28.22 15.09 -15.52
C ASN A 126 28.05 13.66 -14.95
N SER A 127 28.13 12.68 -15.87
CA SER A 127 28.52 11.27 -15.67
C SER A 127 27.47 10.22 -15.28
N VAL A 128 26.17 10.48 -15.35
CA VAL A 128 25.15 9.41 -15.18
C VAL A 128 24.08 9.47 -16.27
N CYS A 129 24.01 8.41 -17.08
CA CYS A 129 22.94 8.21 -18.05
C CYS A 129 21.83 7.37 -17.40
N TYR A 130 20.60 7.88 -17.34
CA TYR A 130 19.42 7.08 -16.98
C TYR A 130 18.90 6.39 -18.23
N GLY A 131 19.16 5.09 -18.37
CA GLY A 131 18.63 4.24 -19.43
C GLY A 131 17.83 3.08 -18.84
N LEU A 132 16.65 2.80 -19.40
CA LEU A 132 15.91 1.56 -19.13
C LEU A 132 16.27 0.56 -20.22
N GLU A 133 16.86 -0.58 -19.86
CA GLU A 133 16.94 -1.72 -20.78
C GLU A 133 15.61 -2.46 -20.79
N ASN A 134 15.07 -2.69 -21.99
CA ASN A 134 14.00 -3.66 -22.22
C ASN A 134 14.60 -5.06 -22.28
N LEU A 135 13.89 -6.03 -21.70
CA LEU A 135 13.73 -7.47 -22.02
C LEU A 135 13.33 -8.14 -20.68
N GLU A 136 12.16 -8.75 -20.47
CA GLU A 136 11.54 -9.81 -21.27
C GLU A 136 9.99 -9.85 -21.13
N GLU A 137 9.36 -10.28 -22.24
CA GLU A 137 8.03 -10.88 -22.46
C GLU A 137 6.74 -10.37 -21.78
N TRP A 138 5.78 -10.04 -22.66
CA TRP A 138 4.40 -9.63 -22.40
C TRP A 138 3.55 -10.83 -21.94
N ARG A 139 3.05 -10.83 -20.70
CA ARG A 139 1.91 -11.67 -20.27
C ARG A 139 0.83 -10.81 -19.63
N PRO A 140 -0.47 -11.10 -19.81
CA PRO A 140 -1.55 -10.18 -19.46
C PRO A 140 -1.79 -9.98 -17.96
N ASP A 141 -1.14 -10.76 -17.08
CA ASP A 141 -1.56 -10.92 -15.67
C ASP A 141 -0.50 -10.54 -14.62
N PHE A 142 0.61 -9.89 -14.98
CA PHE A 142 1.63 -9.47 -14.01
C PHE A 142 1.84 -7.96 -13.98
N VAL A 143 1.73 -7.39 -12.77
CA VAL A 143 2.15 -6.03 -12.44
C VAL A 143 3.65 -5.90 -12.76
N VAL A 144 4.02 -4.99 -13.66
CA VAL A 144 5.42 -4.66 -13.92
C VAL A 144 5.95 -3.85 -12.74
N ARG A 145 6.93 -4.38 -12.01
CA ARG A 145 7.73 -3.57 -11.07
C ARG A 145 8.83 -2.86 -11.86
N CYS A 146 8.72 -1.55 -12.01
CA CYS A 146 9.85 -0.74 -12.45
C CYS A 146 10.85 -0.61 -11.29
N HIS A 147 12.00 -1.26 -11.41
CA HIS A 147 13.12 -0.99 -10.53
C HIS A 147 13.90 0.22 -11.05
N MET A 148 14.07 1.25 -10.22
CA MET A 148 15.09 2.28 -10.45
C MET A 148 16.44 1.68 -10.04
N GLY A 149 17.28 1.38 -11.03
CA GLY A 149 18.69 1.00 -10.81
C GLY A 149 19.61 2.19 -11.11
N ILE A 150 20.62 2.40 -10.26
CA ILE A 150 21.72 3.33 -10.51
C ILE A 150 22.89 2.50 -11.05
N HIS A 151 23.29 2.74 -12.30
CA HIS A 151 24.48 2.13 -12.88
C HIS A 151 25.51 3.22 -13.23
N PRO A 152 26.81 3.01 -12.94
CA PRO A 152 27.87 3.83 -13.51
C PRO A 152 27.98 3.56 -15.02
N CYS A 153 28.32 4.59 -15.78
CA CYS A 153 28.44 4.55 -17.25
C CYS A 153 29.43 3.51 -17.76
#